data_AF-A0A847LS46-F1
#
_entry.id   AF-A0A847LS46-F1
#
_cell.length_a   1.000
_cell.length_b   1.000
_cell.length_c   1.000
_cell.angle_alpha   90.00
_cell.angle_beta   90.00
_cell.angle_gamma   90.00
#
_symmetry.space_group_name_H-M   'P 1'
#
loop_
_entity.id
_entity.type
_entity.pdbx_description
1 polymer ?
#
loop_
_entity_poly.entity_id
_entity_poly.type
_entity_poly.pdbx_seq_one_letter_code
_entity_poly.pdbx_strand_id
1 'polypeptide(L)' 'MMKWLNEQPLWLKIVFALPLINVIWWVARIVLSVEKNNTLGIVLGIILLILGLPIVWLVDLITIIVKGTVLWFDN' A
#
# COMPACT_ATOMS: atom_id res chain seq x y z
N MET A 1 -10.99 7.04 1.04
CA MET A 1 -10.31 6.39 -0.11
C MET A 1 -9.95 4.94 0.18
N MET A 2 -9.38 4.64 1.35
CA MET A 2 -8.92 3.28 1.68
C MET A 2 -10.03 2.22 1.72
N LYS A 3 -11.21 2.56 2.25
CA LYS A 3 -12.38 1.65 2.30
C LYS A 3 -12.75 1.13 0.91
N TRP A 4 -12.81 2.03 -0.07
CA TRP A 4 -13.11 1.68 -1.46
C TRP A 4 -12.07 0.74 -2.06
N LEU A 5 -10.77 0.96 -1.77
CA LEU A 5 -9.68 0.11 -2.25
C LEU A 5 -9.70 -1.29 -1.60
N ASN A 6 -10.11 -1.37 -0.33
CA ASN A 6 -10.26 -2.64 0.39
C ASN A 6 -11.50 -3.43 -0.02
N GLU A 7 -12.55 -2.76 -0.49
CA GLU A 7 -13.78 -3.39 -1.02
C GLU A 7 -13.61 -3.94 -2.44
N GLN A 8 -12.51 -3.60 -3.13
CA GLN A 8 -12.25 -4.12 -4.47
C GLN A 8 -11.93 -5.62 -4.48
N PRO A 9 -12.26 -6.32 -5.57
CA PRO A 9 -11.92 -7.72 -5.73
C PRO A 9 -10.39 -7.93 -5.78
N LEU A 10 -9.96 -9.11 -5.34
CA LEU A 10 -8.54 -9.45 -5.14
C LEU A 10 -7.69 -9.26 -6.41
N TRP A 11 -8.23 -9.61 -7.58
CA TRP A 11 -7.56 -9.44 -8.87
C TRP A 11 -7.25 -7.96 -9.17
N LEU A 12 -8.16 -7.04 -8.82
CA LEU A 12 -7.97 -5.62 -9.07
C LEU A 12 -6.92 -5.02 -8.11
N LYS A 13 -6.89 -5.50 -6.86
CA LYS A 13 -5.85 -5.15 -5.89
C LYS A 13 -4.45 -5.57 -6.36
N ILE A 14 -4.34 -6.77 -6.94
CA ILE A 14 -3.11 -7.30 -7.54
C ILE A 14 -2.66 -6.43 -8.71
N VAL A 15 -3.57 -6.04 -9.61
CA VAL A 15 -3.24 -5.16 -10.73
C VAL A 15 -2.72 -3.80 -10.23
N PHE A 16 -3.35 -3.24 -9.20
CA PHE A 16 -2.86 -2.01 -8.58
C PHE A 16 -1.50 -2.16 -7.91
N ALA A 17 -1.08 -3.37 -7.51
CA ALA A 17 0.24 -3.60 -6.90
C ALA A 17 1.39 -3.76 -7.92
N LEU A 18 1.10 -3.80 -9.23
CA LEU A 18 2.13 -3.87 -10.27
C LEU A 18 3.01 -2.61 -10.26
N PRO A 19 4.33 -2.71 -10.57
CA PRO A 19 5.30 -1.62 -10.38
C PRO A 19 4.98 -0.33 -11.16
N LEU A 20 4.15 -0.40 -12.20
CA LEU A 20 3.69 0.76 -12.97
C LEU A 20 2.43 1.43 -12.39
N ILE A 21 1.61 0.67 -11.66
CA ILE A 21 0.29 1.10 -11.15
C ILE A 21 0.31 1.22 -9.60
N ASN A 22 1.41 0.81 -8.96
CA ASN A 22 1.62 0.80 -7.50
C ASN A 22 1.54 2.17 -6.82
N VAL A 23 1.52 3.25 -7.60
CA VAL A 23 1.33 4.63 -7.12
C VAL A 23 0.05 4.75 -6.29
N ILE A 24 -1.03 4.03 -6.65
CA ILE A 24 -2.29 4.05 -5.91
C ILE A 24 -2.08 3.55 -4.47
N TRP A 25 -1.35 2.46 -4.29
CA TRP A 25 -1.04 1.92 -2.96
C TRP A 25 -0.07 2.78 -2.16
N TRP A 26 0.82 3.52 -2.83
CA TRP A 26 1.70 4.50 -2.17
C TRP A 26 0.91 5.65 -1.59
N VAL A 27 0.04 6.27 -2.40
CA VAL A 27 -0.83 7.35 -1.94
C VAL A 27 -1.75 6.85 -0.82
N ALA A 28 -2.33 5.66 -0.99
CA ALA A 28 -3.24 5.08 -0.01
C ALA A 28 -2.57 4.83 1.36
N ARG A 29 -1.31 4.37 1.39
CA ARG A 29 -0.52 4.20 2.63
C ARG A 29 -0.26 5.52 3.37
N ILE A 30 0.09 6.57 2.63
CA ILE A 30 0.33 7.90 3.22
C ILE A 30 -0.99 8.47 3.75
N VAL A 31 -2.07 8.41 2.97
CA VAL A 31 -3.41 8.89 3.37
C VAL A 31 -3.87 8.18 4.65
N LEU A 32 -3.71 6.87 4.75
CA LEU A 32 -4.11 6.11 5.92
C LEU A 32 -3.28 6.48 7.17
N SER A 33 -1.99 6.76 7.00
CA SER A 33 -1.12 7.20 8.10
C SER A 33 -1.46 8.62 8.56
N VAL A 34 -1.88 9.49 7.64
CA VAL A 34 -2.38 10.83 7.94
C VAL A 34 -3.74 10.76 8.66
N GLU A 35 -4.67 9.94 8.18
CA GLU A 35 -5.98 9.73 8.82
C GLU A 35 -5.83 9.25 10.28
N LYS A 36 -4.81 8.43 10.57
CA LYS A 36 -4.54 7.94 11.92
C LYS A 36 -3.58 8.81 12.74
N ASN A 37 -3.17 9.98 12.21
CA ASN A 37 -2.23 10.89 12.86
C ASN A 37 -0.92 10.19 13.30
N ASN A 38 -0.50 9.19 12.53
CA ASN A 38 0.64 8.33 12.83
C ASN A 38 1.87 8.84 12.08
N THR A 39 2.63 9.73 12.73
CA THR A 39 3.83 10.36 12.16
C THR A 39 4.87 9.32 11.72
N LEU A 40 5.01 8.21 12.44
CA LEU A 40 5.92 7.12 12.07
C LEU A 40 5.48 6.45 10.76
N GLY A 41 4.19 6.20 10.59
CA GLY A 41 3.62 5.65 9.34
C GLY A 41 3.90 6.57 8.15
N ILE A 42 3.71 7.88 8.31
CA ILE A 42 3.98 8.86 7.25
C ILE A 42 5.46 8.83 6.85
N VAL A 43 6.37 8.87 7.82
CA VAL A 43 7.83 8.84 7.57
C VAL A 43 8.24 7.54 6.88
N LEU A 44 7.77 6.39 7.37
CA LEU A 44 8.03 5.09 6.73
C LEU A 44 7.47 5.01 5.31
N GLY A 45 6.31 5.63 5.06
CA GLY A 45 5.68 5.67 3.74
C GLY A 45 6.55 6.41 2.73
N ILE A 46 7.09 7.55 3.13
CA ILE A 46 8.00 8.34 2.29
C ILE A 46 9.34 7.61 2.08
N ILE A 47 9.89 6.96 3.12
CA ILE A 47 11.13 6.18 3.00
C ILE A 47 10.95 5.00 2.03
N LEU A 48 9.85 4.26 2.14
CA LEU A 48 9.52 3.16 1.23
C LEU A 48 9.25 3.63 -0.20
N LEU A 49 8.81 4.87 -0.39
CA LEU A 49 8.63 5.48 -1.71
C LEU A 49 9.97 5.66 -2.43
N ILE A 50 11.02 6.04 -1.69
CA ILE A 50 12.35 6.33 -2.24
C ILE A 50 13.21 5.06 -2.34
N LEU A 51 13.25 4.25 -1.28
CA LEU A 51 14.10 3.06 -1.21
C LEU A 51 13.42 1.80 -1.77
N GLY A 52 12.10 1.77 -1.82
CA GLY A 52 11.31 0.57 -2.07
C GLY A 52 10.94 0.30 -3.53
N LEU A 53 11.23 1.21 -4.45
CA LEU A 53 10.86 1.16 -5.87
C LEU A 53 10.95 -0.25 -6.52
N PRO A 54 12.04 -1.03 -6.36
CA PRO A 54 12.13 -2.34 -7.01
C PRO A 54 11.58 -3.52 -6.19
N ILE A 55 11.39 -3.42 -4.87
CA ILE A 55 11.10 -4.58 -4.00
C ILE A 55 9.72 -4.47 -3.31
N VAL A 56 9.25 -3.26 -3.02
CA VAL A 56 8.02 -3.03 -2.25
C VAL A 56 6.79 -3.57 -2.97
N TRP A 57 6.71 -3.41 -4.29
CA TRP A 57 5.61 -3.95 -5.10
C TRP A 57 5.50 -5.49 -5.00
N LEU A 58 6.63 -6.19 -4.87
CA LEU A 58 6.67 -7.65 -4.71
C LEU A 58 6.12 -8.06 -3.34
N VAL A 59 6.53 -7.33 -2.29
CA VAL A 59 6.03 -7.55 -0.92
C VAL A 59 4.53 -7.26 -0.84
N ASP A 60 4.08 -6.18 -1.48
CA ASP A 60 2.66 -5.82 -1.55
C ASP A 60 1.86 -6.89 -2.28
N LEU A 61 2.37 -7.41 -3.40
CA LEU A 61 1.74 -8.50 -4.15
C LEU A 61 1.56 -9.74 -3.29
N ILE A 62 2.62 -10.19 -2.60
CA ILE A 62 2.56 -11.35 -1.70
C ILE A 62 1.57 -11.11 -0.57
N THR A 63 1.56 -9.90 0.01
CA THR A 63 0.68 -9.58 1.13
C THR A 63 -0.78 -9.49 0.70
N ILE A 64 -1.07 -8.98 -0.50
CA ILE A 64 -2.42 -8.99 -1.07
C ILE A 64 -2.89 -10.41 -1.32
N ILE A 65 -2.02 -11.31 -1.79
CA ILE A 65 -2.37 -12.73 -2.00
C ILE A 65 -2.66 -13.44 -0.66
N VAL A 66 -1.83 -13.20 0.36
CA VAL A 66 -1.92 -13.91 1.66
C VAL A 66 -2.97 -13.31 2.59
N LYS A 67 -3.07 -11.99 2.67
CA LYS A 67 -3.96 -11.26 3.60
C LYS A 67 -5.12 -10.53 2.92
N GLY A 68 -5.14 -10.40 1.60
CA GLY A 68 -6.18 -9.63 0.89
C GLY A 68 -6.01 -8.10 0.96
N THR A 69 -4.91 -7.63 1.56
CA THR A 69 -4.62 -6.22 1.87
C THR A 69 -3.12 -5.95 1.76
N VAL A 70 -2.73 -4.71 1.49
CA VAL A 70 -1.32 -4.30 1.48
C VAL A 70 -0.72 -4.32 2.88
N LEU A 71 0.59 -4.60 2.95
CA LEU A 71 1.35 -4.56 4.20
C LEU A 71 1.46 -3.12 4.68
N TRP A 72 0.73 -2.79 5.75
CA TRP A 72 0.85 -1.49 6.41
C TRP A 72 0.66 -1.60 7.93
N PHE A 73 1.27 -0.69 8.68
CA PHE A 73 1.24 -0.66 10.15
C PHE A 73 -0.16 -0.54 10.74
N ASP A 74 -1.07 -0.03 9.95
CA ASP A 74 -2.38 0.41 10.38
C ASP A 74 -3.52 -0.34 9.69
N ASN A 75 -3.22 -1.55 9.22
CA ASN A 75 -4.13 -2.44 8.51
C ASN A 75 -5.29 -2.93 9.40
#